data_AF-A0A379VWS3-F1
#
_entry.id   AF-A0A379VWS3-F1
#
_cell.length_a   1.000
_cell.length_b   1.000
_cell.length_c   1.000
_cell.angle_alpha   90.00
_cell.angle_beta   90.00
_cell.angle_gamma   90.00
#
_symmetry.space_group_name_H-M   'P 1'
#
loop_
_entity.id
_entity.type
_entity.pdbx_description
1 polymer ?
#
loop_
_entity_poly.entity_id
_entity_poly.type
_entity_poly.pdbx_seq_one_letter_code
_entity_poly.pdbx_strand_id
1 'polypeptide(L)'
;MARGVNGRPEYVRRSCEQSLQRLGVDHIDLYYQHRVDPSVPIEETVGAMADLVREGKVRYLGLSEASTQTLERAHHVHPITALQSEYSLWSREAEISALSTCERLGIGFVAYSPLGRGFLTGTIKTPEDFAANDFRRTNPRFMGENFSRNLRLAEAIKQMAREKECTPAQLALAWLLARNRHIVPIPAPATAPGWMKTSARYH
;
A
#
# COMPACT_ATOMS: atom_id res chain seq x y z
N MET A 1 4.86 -9.54 -23.00
CA MET A 1 5.00 -10.54 -21.92
C MET A 1 4.49 -9.91 -20.65
N ALA A 2 3.47 -10.48 -20.01
CA ALA A 2 3.05 -10.01 -18.69
C ALA A 2 4.26 -10.13 -17.73
N ARG A 3 4.67 -9.03 -17.12
CA ARG A 3 5.73 -9.05 -16.08
C ARG A 3 5.16 -9.86 -14.91
N GLY A 4 5.51 -11.14 -14.85
CA GLY A 4 5.11 -12.05 -13.77
C GLY A 4 5.78 -11.69 -12.45
N VAL A 5 5.30 -12.30 -11.36
CA VAL A 5 5.96 -12.23 -10.05
C VAL A 5 7.20 -13.15 -10.09
N ASN A 6 8.32 -12.68 -9.54
CA ASN A 6 9.56 -13.46 -9.47
C ASN A 6 10.28 -13.18 -8.14
N GLY A 7 10.34 -14.20 -7.28
CA GLY A 7 10.98 -14.15 -5.97
C GLY A 7 12.35 -14.83 -5.93
N ARG A 8 12.91 -15.25 -7.06
CA ARG A 8 14.17 -16.00 -7.09
C ARG A 8 15.36 -15.12 -6.66
N PRO A 9 16.32 -15.65 -5.88
CA PRO A 9 17.47 -14.90 -5.38
C PRO A 9 18.22 -14.08 -6.44
N GLU A 10 18.47 -14.66 -7.61
CA GLU A 10 19.17 -14.00 -8.72
C GLU A 10 18.36 -12.83 -9.31
N TYR A 11 17.04 -12.94 -9.31
CA TYR A 11 16.17 -11.86 -9.76
C TYR A 11 16.11 -10.72 -8.74
N VAL A 12 16.07 -11.04 -7.44
CA VAL A 12 16.12 -10.06 -6.34
C VAL A 12 17.36 -9.19 -6.48
N ARG A 13 18.54 -9.81 -6.59
CA ARG A 13 19.83 -9.10 -6.74
C ARG A 13 19.83 -8.22 -7.98
N ARG A 14 19.53 -8.80 -9.16
CA ARG A 14 19.49 -8.05 -10.43
C ARG A 14 18.53 -6.85 -10.36
N SER A 15 17.37 -7.01 -9.74
CA SER A 15 16.38 -5.94 -9.62
C SER A 15 16.84 -4.81 -8.72
N CYS A 16 17.58 -5.13 -7.65
CA CYS A 16 18.17 -4.15 -6.75
C CYS A 16 19.25 -3.32 -7.47
N GLU A 17 20.20 -3.98 -8.15
CA GLU A 17 21.25 -3.29 -8.92
C GLU A 17 20.68 -2.32 -9.95
N GLN A 18 19.69 -2.78 -10.71
CA GLN A 18 19.04 -1.93 -11.70
C GLN A 18 18.29 -0.75 -11.05
N SER A 19 17.77 -0.92 -9.84
CA SER A 19 17.08 0.15 -9.12
C SER A 19 18.06 1.20 -8.61
N LEU A 20 19.19 0.78 -8.02
CA LEU A 20 20.30 1.66 -7.64
C LEU A 20 20.78 2.48 -8.84
N GLN A 21 21.02 1.83 -9.98
CA GLN A 21 21.45 2.50 -11.21
C GLN A 21 20.43 3.53 -11.71
N ARG A 22 19.13 3.18 -11.75
CA ARG A 22 18.08 4.10 -12.22
C ARG A 22 17.89 5.29 -11.30
N LEU A 23 18.06 5.09 -9.99
CA LEU A 23 17.93 6.14 -8.99
C LEU A 23 19.20 7.00 -8.87
N GLY A 24 20.35 6.51 -9.34
CA GLY A 24 21.62 7.21 -9.20
C GLY A 24 22.12 7.28 -7.75
N VAL A 25 21.77 6.28 -6.94
CA VAL A 25 22.13 6.20 -5.51
C VAL A 25 22.94 4.93 -5.24
N ASP A 26 23.74 4.97 -4.18
CA ASP A 26 24.58 3.86 -3.73
C ASP A 26 23.85 2.91 -2.76
N HIS A 27 22.77 3.38 -2.13
CA HIS A 27 21.92 2.56 -1.25
C HIS A 27 20.44 2.94 -1.34
N ILE A 28 19.56 1.99 -1.00
CA ILE A 28 18.11 2.17 -0.87
C ILE A 28 17.72 2.06 0.60
N ASP A 29 16.97 3.03 1.14
CA ASP A 29 16.54 2.98 2.54
C ASP A 29 15.61 1.79 2.81
N LEU A 30 14.56 1.60 2.02
CA LEU A 30 13.58 0.52 2.20
C LEU A 30 13.30 -0.19 0.88
N TYR A 31 13.65 -1.46 0.81
CA TYR A 31 13.48 -2.29 -0.39
C TYR A 31 12.39 -3.34 -0.20
N TYR A 32 11.44 -3.39 -1.13
CA TYR A 32 10.28 -4.27 -1.03
C TYR A 32 10.36 -5.47 -1.98
N GLN A 33 9.94 -6.64 -1.49
CA GLN A 33 9.29 -7.61 -2.38
C GLN A 33 7.87 -7.13 -2.66
N HIS A 34 7.57 -6.76 -3.91
CA HIS A 34 6.28 -6.16 -4.27
C HIS A 34 5.11 -7.15 -4.29
N ARG A 35 5.37 -8.43 -4.62
CA ARG A 35 4.38 -9.52 -4.53
C ARG A 35 5.12 -10.79 -4.13
N VAL A 36 4.51 -11.57 -3.24
CA VAL A 36 5.03 -12.88 -2.87
C VAL A 36 4.95 -13.81 -4.07
N ASP A 37 6.07 -14.43 -4.43
CA ASP A 37 6.12 -15.47 -5.44
C ASP A 37 5.69 -16.81 -4.82
N PRO A 38 4.55 -17.41 -5.22
CA PRO A 38 4.11 -18.66 -4.64
C PRO A 38 4.98 -19.86 -5.03
N SER A 39 5.84 -19.72 -6.05
CA SER A 39 6.71 -20.79 -6.55
C SER A 39 8.09 -20.80 -5.89
N VAL A 40 8.42 -19.81 -5.06
CA VAL A 40 9.69 -19.69 -4.36
C VAL A 40 9.43 -19.60 -2.85
N PRO A 41 10.07 -20.44 -2.01
CA PRO A 41 10.00 -20.27 -0.56
C PRO A 41 10.39 -18.86 -0.14
N ILE A 42 9.59 -18.24 0.73
CA ILE A 42 9.82 -16.86 1.16
C ILE A 42 11.21 -16.67 1.80
N GLU A 43 11.74 -17.71 2.44
CA GLU A 43 13.05 -17.72 3.04
C GLU A 43 14.18 -17.56 2.03
N GLU A 44 14.04 -18.12 0.83
CA GLU A 44 15.03 -17.93 -0.25
C GLU A 44 15.01 -16.48 -0.75
N THR A 45 13.82 -15.92 -0.96
CA THR A 45 13.67 -14.53 -1.39
C THR A 45 14.23 -13.56 -0.34
N VAL A 46 13.80 -13.69 0.91
CA VAL A 46 14.20 -12.80 2.00
C VAL A 46 15.66 -13.02 2.38
N GLY A 47 16.19 -14.24 2.26
CA GLY A 47 17.61 -14.52 2.40
C GLY A 47 18.44 -13.71 1.40
N ALA A 48 18.04 -13.70 0.12
CA ALA A 48 18.71 -12.89 -0.90
C ALA A 48 18.55 -11.38 -0.65
N MET A 49 17.40 -10.93 -0.14
CA MET A 49 17.21 -9.54 0.28
C MET A 49 18.12 -9.17 1.47
N ALA A 50 18.31 -10.09 2.42
CA ALA A 50 19.18 -9.89 3.57
C ALA A 50 20.66 -9.79 3.16
N ASP A 51 21.09 -10.51 2.12
CA ASP A 51 22.44 -10.33 1.56
C ASP A 51 22.66 -8.91 1.02
N LEU A 52 21.64 -8.32 0.37
CA LEU A 52 21.71 -6.92 -0.07
C LEU A 52 21.85 -5.94 1.11
N VAL A 53 21.26 -6.26 2.27
CA VAL A 53 21.44 -5.48 3.50
C VAL A 53 22.87 -5.62 4.02
N ARG A 54 23.41 -6.84 4.06
CA ARG A 54 24.81 -7.09 4.49
C ARG A 54 25.82 -6.40 3.58
N GLU A 55 25.52 -6.30 2.28
CA GLU A 55 26.32 -5.58 1.29
C GLU A 55 26.20 -4.06 1.38
N GLY A 56 25.31 -3.53 2.23
CA GLY A 56 25.10 -2.08 2.39
C GLY A 56 24.25 -1.44 1.28
N LYS A 57 23.73 -2.22 0.34
CA LYS A 57 22.90 -1.75 -0.78
C LYS A 57 21.49 -1.37 -0.35
N VAL A 58 21.02 -1.96 0.74
CA VAL A 58 19.69 -1.74 1.29
C VAL A 58 19.78 -1.57 2.81
N ARG A 59 19.02 -0.66 3.42
CA ARG A 59 19.00 -0.50 4.89
C ARG A 59 17.92 -1.35 5.56
N TYR A 60 16.72 -1.37 4.99
CA TYR A 60 15.54 -2.01 5.56
C TYR A 60 14.77 -2.83 4.52
N LEU A 61 14.11 -3.89 4.99
CA LEU A 61 13.33 -4.78 4.13
C LEU A 61 11.83 -4.58 4.36
N GLY A 62 11.07 -4.61 3.27
CA GLY A 62 9.62 -4.59 3.30
C GLY A 62 9.03 -5.73 2.48
N LEU A 63 7.80 -6.13 2.83
CA LEU A 63 6.98 -7.02 2.01
C LEU A 63 5.69 -6.32 1.64
N SER A 64 5.17 -6.59 0.46
CA SER A 64 3.84 -6.15 0.09
C SER A 64 2.94 -7.35 -0.14
N GLU A 65 1.73 -7.26 0.43
CA GLU A 65 0.64 -8.20 0.18
C GLU A 65 1.00 -9.65 0.55
N ALA A 66 1.83 -9.79 1.60
CA ALA A 66 2.16 -11.06 2.20
C ALA A 66 1.08 -11.48 3.21
N SER A 67 0.76 -12.77 3.26
CA SER A 67 -0.07 -13.33 4.34
C SER A 67 0.66 -13.19 5.70
N THR A 68 -0.08 -13.24 6.80
CA THR A 68 0.53 -13.17 8.15
C THR A 68 1.51 -14.32 8.40
N GLN A 69 1.20 -15.52 7.93
CA GLN A 69 2.10 -16.68 8.04
C GLN A 69 3.39 -16.48 7.22
N THR A 70 3.26 -15.94 6.00
CA THR A 70 4.42 -15.61 5.16
C THR A 70 5.27 -14.52 5.80
N LEU A 71 4.64 -13.50 6.38
CA LEU A 71 5.32 -12.39 7.04
C LEU A 71 6.10 -12.85 8.28
N GLU A 72 5.53 -13.73 9.10
CA GLU A 72 6.22 -14.32 10.26
C GLU A 72 7.45 -15.12 9.84
N ARG A 73 7.32 -15.97 8.81
CA ARG A 73 8.44 -16.77 8.26
C ARG A 73 9.54 -15.87 7.70
N ALA A 74 9.17 -14.84 6.94
CA ALA A 74 10.11 -13.84 6.43
C ALA A 74 10.86 -13.13 7.55
N HIS A 75 10.13 -12.66 8.56
CA HIS A 75 10.70 -11.92 9.68
C HIS A 75 11.67 -12.76 10.52
N HIS A 76 11.47 -14.09 10.57
CA HIS A 76 12.41 -15.02 11.20
C HIS A 76 13.75 -15.12 10.42
N VAL A 77 13.75 -14.95 9.09
CA VAL A 77 14.98 -14.96 8.28
C VAL A 77 15.75 -13.65 8.40
N HIS A 78 15.05 -12.53 8.31
CA HIS A 78 15.60 -11.19 8.51
C HIS A 78 14.50 -10.24 8.96
N PRO A 79 14.75 -9.29 9.90
CA PRO A 79 13.74 -8.35 10.34
C PRO A 79 13.07 -7.62 9.18
N ILE A 80 11.76 -7.79 9.04
CA ILE A 80 10.94 -7.03 8.10
C ILE A 80 10.50 -5.74 8.80
N THR A 81 10.80 -4.60 8.21
CA THR A 81 10.49 -3.27 8.76
C THR A 81 9.09 -2.82 8.40
N ALA A 82 8.57 -3.20 7.23
CA ALA A 82 7.27 -2.73 6.76
C ALA A 82 6.47 -3.79 5.99
N LEU A 83 5.17 -3.91 6.31
CA LEU A 83 4.19 -4.60 5.48
C LEU A 83 3.35 -3.56 4.73
N GLN A 84 3.29 -3.65 3.40
CA GLN A 84 2.43 -2.79 2.59
C GLN A 84 1.20 -3.56 2.08
N SER A 85 0.00 -3.12 2.47
CA SER A 85 -1.28 -3.73 2.07
C SER A 85 -2.42 -2.72 1.87
N GLU A 86 -3.46 -3.11 1.12
CA GLU A 86 -4.65 -2.26 0.94
C GLU A 86 -5.37 -2.10 2.28
N TYR A 87 -5.58 -0.86 2.74
CA TYR A 87 -6.40 -0.60 3.93
C TYR A 87 -7.08 0.78 3.83
N SER A 88 -8.40 0.79 3.99
CA SER A 88 -9.23 2.00 3.96
C SER A 88 -10.56 1.75 4.67
N LEU A 89 -11.44 2.76 4.71
CA LEU A 89 -12.84 2.58 5.13
C LEU A 89 -13.60 1.51 4.34
N TRP A 90 -13.10 1.14 3.16
CA TRP A 90 -13.75 0.21 2.25
C TRP A 90 -13.09 -1.18 2.23
N SER A 91 -11.77 -1.25 2.25
CA SER A 91 -11.01 -2.50 2.33
C SER A 91 -10.47 -2.66 3.74
N ARG A 92 -11.02 -3.62 4.49
CA ARG A 92 -10.77 -3.81 5.93
C ARG A 92 -10.17 -5.17 6.26
N GLU A 93 -9.75 -5.93 5.25
CA GLU A 93 -9.17 -7.26 5.39
C GLU A 93 -7.92 -7.26 6.30
N ALA A 94 -7.16 -6.16 6.30
CA ALA A 94 -6.03 -5.96 7.18
C ALA A 94 -6.36 -6.07 8.68
N GLU A 95 -7.61 -5.77 9.07
CA GLU A 95 -8.06 -5.84 10.46
C GLU A 95 -8.23 -7.28 10.97
N ILE A 96 -8.33 -8.27 10.07
CA ILE A 96 -8.51 -9.68 10.45
C ILE A 96 -7.28 -10.20 11.18
N SER A 97 -6.09 -9.87 10.69
CA SER A 97 -4.84 -10.39 11.26
C SER A 97 -3.60 -9.57 10.94
N ALA A 98 -3.53 -8.88 9.79
CA ALA A 98 -2.31 -8.19 9.37
C ALA A 98 -1.87 -7.09 10.35
N LEU A 99 -2.81 -6.28 10.84
CA LEU A 99 -2.51 -5.20 11.79
C LEU A 99 -1.97 -5.73 13.12
N SER A 100 -2.61 -6.76 13.69
CA SER A 100 -2.17 -7.36 14.96
C SER A 100 -0.85 -8.11 14.83
N THR A 101 -0.61 -8.79 13.70
CA THR A 101 0.70 -9.39 13.39
C THR A 101 1.79 -8.32 13.28
N CYS A 102 1.51 -7.19 12.61
CA CYS A 102 2.49 -6.10 12.50
C CYS A 102 2.83 -5.51 13.86
N GLU A 103 1.84 -5.23 14.71
CA GLU A 103 2.08 -4.72 16.07
C GLU A 103 2.88 -5.72 16.91
N ARG A 104 2.52 -7.01 16.87
CA ARG A 104 3.23 -8.05 17.63
C ARG A 104 4.70 -8.21 17.21
N LEU A 105 5.00 -8.03 15.93
CA LEU A 105 6.36 -8.15 15.37
C LEU A 105 7.12 -6.82 15.33
N GLY A 106 6.52 -5.70 15.74
CA GLY A 106 7.14 -4.38 15.66
C GLY A 106 7.32 -3.86 14.22
N ILE A 107 6.46 -4.27 13.29
CA ILE A 107 6.50 -3.94 11.87
C ILE A 107 5.60 -2.73 11.59
N GLY A 108 6.07 -1.77 10.77
CA GLY A 108 5.23 -0.69 10.27
C GLY A 108 4.20 -1.18 9.24
N PHE A 109 2.95 -0.74 9.35
CA PHE A 109 1.90 -1.08 8.40
C PHE A 109 1.70 0.06 7.39
N VAL A 110 2.16 -0.12 6.15
CA VAL A 110 2.04 0.87 5.08
C VAL A 110 0.72 0.66 4.33
N ALA A 111 -0.27 1.50 4.63
CA ALA A 111 -1.61 1.39 4.04
C ALA A 111 -1.64 2.03 2.64
N TYR A 112 -1.78 1.23 1.58
CA TYR A 112 -1.95 1.74 0.22
C TYR A 112 -3.43 1.92 -0.14
N SER A 113 -3.69 2.79 -1.12
CA SER A 113 -5.04 3.20 -1.52
C SER A 113 -5.96 3.61 -0.35
N PRO A 114 -5.47 4.40 0.62
CA PRO A 114 -6.24 4.74 1.82
C PRO A 114 -7.53 5.52 1.51
N LEU A 115 -7.59 6.15 0.34
CA LEU A 115 -8.75 6.90 -0.16
C LEU A 115 -9.64 6.09 -1.12
N GLY A 116 -9.58 4.75 -1.07
CA GLY A 116 -10.39 3.88 -1.92
C GLY A 116 -10.17 4.13 -3.40
N ARG A 117 -8.90 4.31 -3.80
CA ARG A 117 -8.49 4.65 -5.18
C ARG A 117 -9.18 5.91 -5.71
N GLY A 118 -9.31 6.92 -4.84
CA GLY A 118 -9.93 8.23 -5.13
C GLY A 118 -11.44 8.28 -4.86
N PHE A 119 -12.10 7.14 -4.68
CA PHE A 119 -13.56 7.10 -4.52
C PHE A 119 -14.03 7.76 -3.23
N LEU A 120 -13.26 7.64 -2.14
CA LEU A 120 -13.61 8.20 -0.83
C LEU A 120 -13.36 9.71 -0.74
N THR A 121 -12.91 10.35 -1.82
CA THR A 121 -12.73 11.81 -1.86
C THR A 121 -14.02 12.57 -2.18
N GLY A 122 -15.05 11.87 -2.67
CA GLY A 122 -16.33 12.47 -3.09
C GLY A 122 -16.26 13.23 -4.43
N THR A 123 -15.18 13.10 -5.19
CA THR A 123 -15.05 13.75 -6.51
C THR A 123 -15.66 12.92 -7.65
N ILE A 124 -15.74 11.60 -7.50
CA ILE A 124 -16.32 10.68 -8.49
C ILE A 124 -17.82 10.60 -8.26
N LYS A 125 -18.59 10.92 -9.30
CA LYS A 125 -20.06 10.94 -9.30
C LYS A 125 -20.63 9.94 -10.29
N THR A 126 -19.97 9.75 -11.43
CA THR A 126 -20.40 8.81 -12.47
C THR A 126 -19.21 8.01 -13.02
N PRO A 127 -19.43 6.85 -13.66
CA PRO A 127 -18.36 6.08 -14.31
C PRO A 127 -17.62 6.87 -15.41
N GLU A 128 -18.26 7.89 -15.99
CA GLU A 128 -17.68 8.78 -17.00
C GLU A 128 -16.60 9.72 -16.44
N ASP A 129 -16.54 9.91 -15.12
CA ASP A 129 -15.48 10.67 -14.47
C ASP A 129 -14.10 9.98 -14.55
N PHE A 130 -14.06 8.69 -14.94
CA PHE A 130 -12.82 7.96 -15.21
C PHE A 130 -12.32 8.20 -16.64
N ALA A 131 -11.02 8.50 -16.77
CA ALA A 131 -10.34 8.57 -18.07
C ALA A 131 -10.52 7.28 -18.88
N ALA A 132 -10.55 7.38 -20.21
CA ALA A 132 -10.87 6.25 -21.09
C ALA A 132 -9.96 5.02 -20.89
N ASN A 133 -8.70 5.23 -20.51
CA ASN A 133 -7.70 4.19 -20.25
C ASN A 133 -7.58 3.80 -18.76
N ASP A 134 -8.50 4.25 -17.91
CA ASP A 134 -8.47 3.98 -16.47
C ASP A 134 -8.93 2.56 -16.16
N PHE A 135 -8.10 1.79 -15.44
CA PHE A 135 -8.42 0.42 -15.03
C PHE A 135 -9.69 0.30 -14.19
N ARG A 136 -10.13 1.39 -13.52
CA ARG A 136 -11.37 1.41 -12.73
C ARG A 136 -12.59 1.17 -13.62
N ARG A 137 -12.55 1.53 -14.91
CA ARG A 137 -13.67 1.31 -15.85
C ARG A 137 -14.02 -0.17 -16.07
N THR A 138 -13.08 -1.07 -15.84
CA THR A 138 -13.28 -2.53 -16.01
C THR A 138 -13.23 -3.29 -14.69
N ASN A 139 -13.04 -2.60 -13.57
CA ASN A 139 -12.99 -3.24 -12.27
C ASN A 139 -14.42 -3.39 -11.72
N PRO A 140 -14.88 -4.60 -11.34
CA PRO A 140 -16.25 -4.84 -10.86
C PRO A 140 -16.68 -3.95 -9.70
N ARG A 141 -15.71 -3.46 -8.92
CA ARG A 141 -15.92 -2.54 -7.80
C ARG A 141 -16.47 -1.17 -8.25
N PHE A 142 -16.20 -0.74 -9.47
CA PHE A 142 -16.60 0.58 -9.99
C PHE A 142 -17.60 0.47 -11.16
N MET A 143 -18.36 -0.63 -11.23
CA MET A 143 -19.32 -0.89 -12.30
C MET A 143 -20.72 -1.16 -11.77
N GLY A 144 -21.73 -0.87 -12.60
CA GLY A 144 -23.13 -1.24 -12.38
C GLY A 144 -23.64 -0.92 -10.98
N GLU A 145 -24.32 -1.88 -10.35
CA GLU A 145 -24.89 -1.73 -9.01
C GLU A 145 -23.83 -1.50 -7.92
N ASN A 146 -22.63 -2.05 -8.09
CA ASN A 146 -21.53 -1.82 -7.15
C ASN A 146 -21.18 -0.34 -7.13
N PHE A 147 -21.03 0.30 -8.29
CA PHE A 147 -20.76 1.74 -8.37
C PHE A 147 -21.80 2.54 -7.57
N SER A 148 -23.10 2.30 -7.82
CA SER A 148 -24.19 2.99 -7.13
C SER A 148 -24.19 2.74 -5.61
N ARG A 149 -23.86 1.52 -5.18
CA ARG A 149 -23.75 1.16 -3.76
C ARG A 149 -22.58 1.89 -3.10
N ASN A 150 -21.44 1.93 -3.77
CA ASN A 150 -20.23 2.57 -3.25
C ASN A 150 -20.40 4.08 -3.20
N LEU A 151 -21.10 4.68 -4.18
CA LEU A 151 -21.39 6.11 -4.21
C LEU A 151 -22.18 6.56 -2.97
N ARG A 152 -23.14 5.75 -2.51
CA ARG A 152 -23.86 6.03 -1.26
C ARG A 152 -22.95 6.06 -0.03
N LEU A 153 -21.95 5.17 0.02
CA LEU A 153 -20.96 5.18 1.10
C LEU A 153 -20.07 6.43 1.04
N ALA A 154 -19.64 6.84 -0.16
CA ALA A 154 -18.87 8.05 -0.35
C ALA A 154 -19.65 9.33 0.05
N GLU A 155 -20.95 9.41 -0.28
CA GLU A 155 -21.79 10.53 0.15
C GLU A 155 -21.98 10.57 1.68
N ALA A 156 -22.12 9.41 2.34
CA ALA A 156 -22.17 9.36 3.81
C ALA A 156 -20.88 9.90 4.45
N ILE A 157 -19.71 9.52 3.90
CA ILE A 157 -18.41 10.04 4.36
C ILE A 157 -18.31 11.54 4.14
N LYS A 158 -18.80 12.03 3.00
CA LYS A 158 -18.82 13.45 2.67
C LYS A 158 -19.73 14.26 3.58
N GLN A 159 -20.88 13.70 3.98
CA GLN A 159 -21.75 14.33 4.96
C GLN A 159 -21.07 14.43 6.34
N MET A 160 -20.48 13.32 6.82
CA MET A 160 -19.72 13.33 8.07
C MET A 160 -18.54 14.32 8.03
N ALA A 161 -17.85 14.43 6.90
CA ALA A 161 -16.73 15.36 6.75
C ALA A 161 -17.18 16.82 6.84
N ARG A 162 -18.36 17.16 6.28
CA ARG A 162 -18.96 18.49 6.43
C ARG A 162 -19.28 18.83 7.89
N GLU A 163 -19.88 17.89 8.62
CA GLU A 163 -20.18 18.06 10.05
C GLU A 163 -18.93 18.23 10.92
N LYS A 164 -17.79 17.72 10.46
CA LYS A 164 -16.47 17.84 11.11
C LYS A 164 -15.59 18.93 10.51
N GLU A 165 -16.13 19.77 9.62
CA GLU A 165 -15.43 20.88 8.98
C GLU A 165 -14.10 20.47 8.31
N CYS A 166 -14.05 19.27 7.73
CA CYS A 166 -12.89 18.74 7.04
C CYS A 166 -13.25 18.17 5.66
N THR A 167 -12.24 17.85 4.86
CA THR A 167 -12.46 17.18 3.57
C THR A 167 -12.72 15.68 3.78
N PRO A 168 -13.44 15.00 2.86
CA PRO A 168 -13.61 13.54 2.93
C PRO A 168 -12.28 12.78 2.99
N ALA A 169 -11.25 13.29 2.30
CA ALA A 169 -9.90 12.72 2.34
C ALA A 169 -9.25 12.86 3.73
N GLN A 170 -9.37 14.03 4.36
CA GLN A 170 -8.89 14.24 5.74
C GLN A 170 -9.62 13.32 6.72
N LEU A 171 -10.95 13.21 6.61
CA LEU A 171 -11.73 12.31 7.46
C LEU A 171 -11.29 10.85 7.29
N ALA A 172 -11.14 10.37 6.06
CA ALA A 172 -10.72 9.00 5.78
C ALA A 172 -9.31 8.70 6.32
N LEU A 173 -8.37 9.63 6.16
CA LEU A 173 -7.01 9.48 6.66
C LEU A 173 -6.93 9.58 8.18
N ALA A 174 -7.68 10.50 8.80
CA ALA A 174 -7.78 10.59 10.26
C ALA A 174 -8.39 9.31 10.86
N TRP A 175 -9.45 8.76 10.24
CA TRP A 175 -10.03 7.49 10.63
C TRP A 175 -9.00 6.37 10.58
N LEU A 176 -8.24 6.28 9.49
CA LEU A 176 -7.23 5.25 9.25
C LEU A 176 -6.09 5.32 10.28
N LEU A 177 -5.56 6.51 10.55
CA LEU A 177 -4.52 6.75 11.54
C LEU A 177 -4.98 6.42 12.97
N ALA A 178 -6.28 6.57 13.26
CA ALA A 178 -6.85 6.21 14.55
C ALA A 178 -7.00 4.69 14.77
N ARG A 179 -6.76 3.84 13.76
CA ARG A 179 -6.95 2.38 13.86
C ARG A 179 -5.80 1.68 14.56
N ASN A 180 -4.56 2.12 14.32
CA ASN A 180 -3.36 1.55 14.92
C ASN A 180 -2.19 2.53 14.74
N ARG A 181 -1.39 2.73 15.81
CA ARG A 181 -0.23 3.64 15.82
C ARG A 181 0.89 3.27 14.83
N HIS A 182 0.93 2.01 14.36
CA HIS A 182 1.93 1.52 13.41
C HIS A 182 1.55 1.80 11.96
N ILE A 183 0.38 2.41 11.70
CA ILE A 183 -0.09 2.68 10.35
C ILE A 183 0.59 3.93 9.78
N VAL A 184 1.16 3.78 8.58
CA VAL A 184 1.68 4.86 7.75
C VAL A 184 0.91 4.85 6.43
N PRO A 185 -0.07 5.75 6.22
CA PRO A 185 -0.82 5.79 4.98
C PRO A 185 0.01 6.40 3.85
N ILE A 186 -0.05 5.80 2.66
CA ILE A 186 0.52 6.37 1.44
C ILE A 186 -0.61 6.77 0.48
N PRO A 187 -1.21 7.97 0.64
CA PRO A 187 -2.19 8.46 -0.33
C PRO A 187 -1.50 8.67 -1.67
N ALA A 188 -2.01 8.03 -2.72
CA ALA A 188 -1.51 8.29 -4.07
C ALA A 188 -1.73 9.78 -4.40
N PRO A 189 -0.76 10.48 -5.00
CA PRO A 189 -0.96 11.85 -5.42
C PRO A 189 -2.04 11.87 -6.50
N ALA A 190 -3.06 12.71 -6.32
CA ALA A 190 -3.85 13.15 -7.46
C ALA A 190 -2.91 13.95 -8.37
N THR A 191 -3.01 13.78 -9.69
CA THR A 191 -2.39 14.68 -10.68
C THR A 191 -2.90 16.14 -10.59
N ALA A 192 -3.77 16.44 -9.62
CA ALA A 192 -4.30 17.76 -9.35
C ALA A 192 -3.31 18.61 -8.52
N PRO A 193 -3.20 19.94 -8.78
CA PRO A 193 -2.28 20.89 -8.11
C PRO A 193 -2.46 21.11 -6.58
N GLY A 194 -3.02 20.17 -5.82
CA GLY A 194 -3.36 20.33 -4.40
C GLY A 194 -2.83 19.25 -3.45
N TRP A 195 -2.12 18.22 -3.93
CA TRP A 195 -1.70 17.08 -3.10
C TRP A 195 -0.84 17.48 -1.89
N MET A 196 -0.02 18.53 -2.02
CA MET A 196 0.76 19.09 -0.91
C MET A 196 -0.11 19.62 0.23
N LYS A 197 -1.31 20.15 -0.05
CA LYS A 197 -2.23 20.62 1.01
C LYS A 197 -2.84 19.45 1.78
N THR A 198 -2.96 18.29 1.14
CA THR A 198 -3.43 17.06 1.79
C THR A 198 -2.32 16.47 2.65
N SER A 199 -1.07 16.40 2.16
CA SER A 199 0.05 15.77 2.89
C SER A 199 0.70 16.63 3.98
N ALA A 200 0.68 17.97 3.86
CA ALA A 200 1.44 18.87 4.76
C ALA A 200 0.78 19.16 6.13
N ARG A 201 -0.36 18.53 6.47
CA ARG A 201 -1.02 18.69 7.79
C ARG A 201 -1.07 17.40 8.61
N TYR A 202 -0.13 16.48 8.39
CA TYR A 202 -0.03 15.20 9.12
C TYR A 202 1.07 15.17 10.20
N HIS A 203 1.65 16.32 10.54
CA HIS A 203 2.61 16.48 11.64
C HIS A 203 2.16 17.61 12.57
#